data_AF-L8YAA5-F1
#
_entry.id   AF-L8YAA5-F1
#
_cell.length_a   1.000
_cell.length_b   1.000
_cell.length_c   1.000
_cell.angle_alpha   90.00
_cell.angle_beta   90.00
_cell.angle_gamma   90.00
#
_symmetry.space_group_name_H-M   'P 1'
#
loop_
_entity.id
_entity.type
_entity.pdbx_description
1 polymer ?
#
loop_
_entity_poly.entity_id
_entity_poly.type
_entity_poly.pdbx_seq_one_letter_code
_entity_poly.pdbx_strand_id
1 'polypeptide(L)'
;MWNTAVHSEFMHDHVDYGFQSCEGRFSWRVIKEKRDAYVSRLNTIYQNNLTKSHIEIIHGHAAFTSDPTPTVEVNGKKYTAPHILIATGGVPSRPHESQIPGASLGITSDGFFELEELPRRSVIVGAGYIAVEIAGILAALGSKTSLVIRHDKVLRSFDSVISSNCTEELENAGIEVLKNSQVAEVKKTASGLELRVVTEVPGATPASSSVSASSPATIAGVDCLLWAIGRDPNSRGLNLHRLGVQTDDKGHIIVDEFQNTNVQGVYAVGDVCGKALLTPVAIAAGRKLAHRLFECKEDSKLDYDNIPTVVFSHPPIGTVGLTEDHSNGSFNLKALSGSSGYKFGVLAKIVNYMKALVNNPKIEVVDGKYAFKPKYNLKDKKALLRLLDKHDQRGLGGILLEDIEEGLPNSQKAVKALGDQILFVNRPDKKKILFFNDKSCQFSVDEEFQKLWRSVTVDSMDEEKIEEYLKRQGISSMQESGPKKVAPIQRRKKPASQKKRRFKTHNEHLAGVLKDYSDVAPGK
;
A
#
# COMPACT_ATOMS: atom_id res chain seq x y z
N MET A 1 13.36 -5.13 2.76
CA MET A 1 13.95 -5.96 1.70
C MET A 1 13.77 -5.32 0.33
N TRP A 2 12.54 -5.08 -0.16
CA TRP A 2 12.33 -4.40 -1.45
C TRP A 2 13.07 -3.06 -1.59
N ASN A 3 12.94 -2.14 -0.62
CA ASN A 3 13.71 -0.88 -0.62
C ASN A 3 15.24 -1.08 -0.73
N THR A 4 15.76 -2.18 -0.18
CA THR A 4 17.19 -2.51 -0.23
C THR A 4 17.59 -2.99 -1.62
N ALA A 5 16.74 -3.81 -2.25
CA ALA A 5 16.91 -4.24 -3.64
C ALA A 5 16.84 -3.05 -4.61
N VAL A 6 15.82 -2.20 -4.49
CA VAL A 6 15.69 -0.96 -5.27
C VAL A 6 16.91 -0.05 -5.12
N HIS A 7 17.41 0.10 -3.89
CA HIS A 7 18.65 0.85 -3.68
C HIS A 7 19.83 0.24 -4.43
N SER A 8 20.01 -1.08 -4.37
CA SER A 8 21.04 -1.82 -5.11
C SER A 8 20.99 -1.53 -6.61
N GLU A 9 19.78 -1.58 -7.20
CA GLU A 9 19.58 -1.29 -8.62
C GLU A 9 19.98 0.15 -8.99
N PHE A 10 19.58 1.14 -8.18
CA PHE A 10 20.00 2.53 -8.43
C PHE A 10 21.50 2.76 -8.28
N MET A 11 22.18 1.97 -7.44
CA MET A 11 23.63 2.07 -7.31
C MET A 11 24.37 1.62 -8.58
N HIS A 12 23.75 0.80 -9.45
CA HIS A 12 24.35 0.45 -10.75
C HIS A 12 24.37 1.63 -11.72
N ASP A 13 23.39 2.53 -11.63
CA ASP A 13 23.33 3.73 -12.47
C ASP A 13 24.17 4.89 -11.89
N HIS A 14 24.85 4.70 -10.74
CA HIS A 14 25.54 5.79 -10.01
C HIS A 14 26.58 6.53 -10.86
N VAL A 15 27.32 5.82 -11.73
CA VAL A 15 28.32 6.41 -12.64
C VAL A 15 27.66 7.24 -13.74
N ASP A 16 26.51 6.80 -14.25
CA ASP A 16 25.77 7.52 -15.29
C ASP A 16 25.22 8.86 -14.77
N TYR A 17 25.02 8.98 -13.45
CA TYR A 17 24.66 10.23 -12.78
C TYR A 17 25.86 11.11 -12.39
N GLY A 18 27.07 10.76 -12.82
CA GLY A 18 28.28 11.55 -12.59
C GLY A 18 28.94 11.33 -11.22
N PHE A 19 28.56 10.29 -10.49
CA PHE A 19 29.23 9.89 -9.27
C PHE A 19 30.28 8.80 -9.52
N GLN A 20 31.18 8.56 -8.56
CA GLN A 20 32.16 7.48 -8.65
C GLN A 20 31.51 6.10 -8.46
N SER A 21 32.06 5.05 -9.07
CA SER A 21 31.57 3.68 -8.89
C SER A 21 31.50 3.26 -7.42
N CYS A 22 30.45 2.55 -7.04
CA CYS A 22 30.29 1.98 -5.70
C CYS A 22 30.53 0.47 -5.72
N GLU A 23 31.76 0.04 -5.43
CA GLU A 23 32.19 -1.36 -5.43
C GLU A 23 31.88 -2.12 -4.12
N GLY A 24 30.86 -1.68 -3.37
CA GLY A 24 30.51 -2.25 -2.08
C GLY A 24 29.87 -3.64 -2.20
N ARG A 25 30.29 -4.59 -1.37
CA ARG A 25 29.57 -5.88 -1.22
C ARG A 25 28.35 -5.69 -0.32
N PHE A 26 27.21 -6.21 -0.77
CA PHE A 26 26.00 -6.23 0.04
C PHE A 26 26.16 -7.16 1.26
N SER A 27 25.69 -6.71 2.42
CA SER A 27 25.67 -7.48 3.67
C SER A 27 24.23 -7.75 4.11
N TRP A 28 23.80 -9.00 3.97
CA TRP A 28 22.45 -9.43 4.34
C TRP A 28 22.18 -9.26 5.85
N ARG A 29 23.14 -9.66 6.71
CA ARG A 29 23.00 -9.55 8.17
C ARG A 29 22.67 -8.14 8.64
N VAL A 30 23.36 -7.14 8.11
CA VAL A 30 23.16 -5.73 8.51
C VAL A 30 21.72 -5.28 8.26
N ILE A 31 21.13 -5.64 7.11
CA ILE A 31 19.74 -5.27 6.84
C ILE A 31 18.74 -6.15 7.59
N LYS A 32 19.06 -7.42 7.80
CA LYS A 32 18.25 -8.35 8.60
C LYS A 32 18.08 -7.85 10.03
N GLU A 33 19.17 -7.51 10.71
CA GLU A 33 19.14 -6.97 12.08
C GLU A 33 18.28 -5.70 12.18
N LYS A 34 18.44 -4.77 11.23
CA LYS A 34 17.63 -3.54 11.18
C LYS A 34 16.15 -3.82 10.91
N ARG A 35 15.85 -4.79 10.04
CA ARG A 35 14.48 -5.24 9.76
C ARG A 35 13.85 -5.86 11.00
N ASP A 36 14.56 -6.76 11.68
CA ASP A 36 14.06 -7.47 12.87
C ASP A 36 13.83 -6.48 14.03
N ALA A 37 14.74 -5.53 14.23
CA ALA A 37 14.56 -4.45 15.21
C ALA A 37 13.36 -3.54 14.87
N TYR A 38 13.10 -3.30 13.58
CA TYR A 38 11.91 -2.54 13.16
C TYR A 38 10.61 -3.32 13.42
N VAL A 39 10.57 -4.62 13.10
CA VAL A 39 9.43 -5.49 13.38
C VAL A 39 9.17 -5.59 14.89
N SER A 40 10.21 -5.79 15.70
CA SER A 40 10.10 -5.81 17.17
C SER A 40 9.45 -4.53 17.72
N ARG A 41 9.87 -3.36 17.22
CA ARG A 41 9.26 -2.07 17.58
C ARG A 41 7.78 -2.01 17.20
N LEU A 42 7.40 -2.53 16.03
CA LEU A 42 6.00 -2.58 15.61
C LEU A 42 5.18 -3.50 16.52
N ASN A 43 5.71 -4.67 16.90
CA ASN A 43 5.05 -5.59 17.84
C ASN A 43 4.74 -4.87 19.17
N THR A 44 5.72 -4.13 19.71
CA THR A 44 5.52 -3.31 20.91
C THR A 44 4.46 -2.23 20.70
N ILE A 45 4.43 -1.57 19.54
CA ILE A 45 3.41 -0.56 19.23
C ILE A 45 2.01 -1.19 19.19
N TYR A 46 1.83 -2.34 18.54
CA TYR A 46 0.54 -3.01 18.47
C TYR A 46 0.06 -3.47 19.85
N GLN A 47 0.92 -4.08 20.67
CA GLN A 47 0.60 -4.45 22.04
C GLN A 47 0.19 -3.24 22.89
N ASN A 48 0.91 -2.12 22.75
CA ASN A 48 0.59 -0.87 23.45
C ASN A 48 -0.74 -0.28 22.98
N ASN A 49 -1.09 -0.39 21.71
CA ASN A 49 -2.36 0.08 21.19
C ASN A 49 -3.54 -0.69 21.81
N LEU A 50 -3.44 -2.02 21.88
CA LEU A 50 -4.46 -2.86 22.54
C LEU A 50 -4.61 -2.49 24.02
N THR A 51 -3.48 -2.32 24.72
CA THR A 51 -3.46 -1.93 26.14
C THR A 51 -4.12 -0.57 26.36
N LYS A 52 -3.82 0.43 25.52
CA LYS A 52 -4.43 1.77 25.59
C LYS A 52 -5.92 1.77 25.28
N SER A 53 -6.38 0.81 24.48
CA SER A 53 -7.79 0.58 24.20
C SER A 53 -8.48 -0.33 25.21
N HIS A 54 -7.79 -0.72 26.30
CA HIS A 54 -8.31 -1.61 27.34
C HIS A 54 -8.78 -2.98 26.79
N ILE A 55 -8.15 -3.47 25.73
CA ILE A 55 -8.42 -4.79 25.14
C ILE A 55 -7.53 -5.82 25.83
N GLU A 56 -8.15 -6.84 26.44
CA GLU A 56 -7.44 -7.95 27.08
C GLU A 56 -6.67 -8.77 26.03
N ILE A 57 -5.40 -9.08 26.31
CA ILE A 57 -4.57 -9.94 25.47
C ILE A 57 -4.48 -11.32 26.13
N ILE A 58 -5.11 -12.32 25.51
CA ILE A 58 -5.08 -13.71 25.96
C ILE A 58 -4.04 -14.45 25.10
N HIS A 59 -2.92 -14.82 25.72
CA HIS A 59 -1.85 -15.55 25.01
C HIS A 59 -2.13 -17.05 24.96
N GLY A 60 -2.28 -17.59 23.76
CA GLY A 60 -2.39 -19.03 23.52
C GLY A 60 -3.12 -19.33 22.21
N HIS A 61 -3.35 -20.62 21.97
CA HIS A 61 -4.14 -21.08 20.83
C HIS A 61 -5.60 -21.27 21.25
N ALA A 62 -6.51 -20.58 20.57
CA ALA A 62 -7.95 -20.70 20.81
C ALA A 62 -8.56 -21.82 19.95
N ALA A 63 -9.42 -22.64 20.56
CA ALA A 63 -10.25 -23.60 19.84
C ALA A 63 -11.68 -23.57 20.36
N PHE A 64 -12.66 -23.73 19.49
CA PHE A 64 -14.06 -23.81 19.89
C PHE A 64 -14.35 -25.07 20.70
N THR A 65 -15.22 -24.92 21.69
CA THR A 65 -15.75 -26.02 22.50
C THR A 65 -17.08 -26.51 21.92
N SER A 66 -17.71 -27.47 22.59
CA SER A 66 -19.06 -27.98 22.24
C SER A 66 -20.16 -27.37 23.13
N ASP A 67 -19.88 -26.25 23.80
CA ASP A 67 -20.87 -25.57 24.63
C ASP A 67 -22.00 -25.00 23.73
N PRO A 68 -23.27 -24.95 24.19
CA PRO A 68 -24.40 -24.47 23.38
C PRO A 68 -24.26 -23.03 22.91
N THR A 69 -23.63 -22.18 23.73
CA THR A 69 -23.26 -20.82 23.36
C THR A 69 -21.84 -20.82 22.79
N PRO A 70 -21.57 -20.13 21.66
CA PRO A 70 -20.23 -20.05 21.09
C PRO A 70 -19.17 -19.70 22.15
N THR A 71 -18.25 -20.62 22.40
CA THR A 71 -17.25 -20.54 23.46
C THR A 71 -15.92 -21.06 22.93
N VAL A 72 -14.83 -20.37 23.27
CA VAL A 72 -13.47 -20.80 22.95
C VAL A 72 -12.72 -21.17 24.22
N GLU A 73 -11.80 -22.11 24.10
CA GLU A 73 -10.87 -22.48 25.17
C GLU A 73 -9.45 -22.09 24.77
N VAL A 74 -8.72 -21.47 25.70
CA VAL A 74 -7.30 -21.13 25.57
C VAL A 74 -6.60 -21.59 26.85
N ASN A 75 -5.59 -22.47 26.71
CA ASN A 75 -4.82 -23.00 27.84
C ASN A 75 -5.70 -23.55 28.99
N GLY A 76 -6.79 -24.25 28.68
CA GLY A 76 -7.72 -24.81 29.68
C GLY A 76 -8.73 -23.83 30.27
N LYS A 77 -8.67 -22.54 29.92
CA LYS A 77 -9.64 -21.53 30.37
C LYS A 77 -10.64 -21.22 29.25
N LYS A 78 -11.93 -21.23 29.57
CA LYS A 78 -13.03 -20.94 28.64
C LYS A 78 -13.38 -19.45 28.61
N TYR A 79 -13.74 -18.97 27.43
CA TYR A 79 -14.15 -17.58 27.14
C TYR A 79 -15.35 -17.58 26.19
N THR A 80 -16.36 -16.76 26.48
CA THR A 80 -17.59 -16.63 25.69
C THR A 80 -17.89 -15.15 25.42
N ALA A 81 -18.58 -14.87 24.32
CA ALA A 81 -19.06 -13.54 23.96
C ALA A 81 -20.27 -13.69 23.01
N PRO A 82 -21.18 -12.69 22.96
CA PRO A 82 -22.26 -12.69 21.96
C PRO A 82 -21.72 -12.54 20.52
N HIS A 83 -20.50 -12.02 20.37
CA HIS A 83 -19.82 -11.83 19.09
C HIS A 83 -18.40 -12.39 19.14
N ILE A 84 -18.10 -13.39 18.31
CA ILE A 84 -16.77 -13.99 18.17
C ILE A 84 -16.31 -13.81 16.72
N LEU A 85 -15.19 -13.10 16.55
CA LEU A 85 -14.56 -12.87 15.25
C LEU A 85 -13.37 -13.80 15.05
N ILE A 86 -13.40 -14.59 13.97
CA ILE A 86 -12.28 -15.42 13.52
C ILE A 86 -11.44 -14.61 12.52
N ALA A 87 -10.22 -14.25 12.93
CA ALA A 87 -9.28 -13.48 12.12
C ALA A 87 -7.87 -14.13 12.14
N THR A 88 -7.82 -15.45 12.03
CA THR A 88 -6.60 -16.27 12.22
C THR A 88 -5.62 -16.26 11.05
N GLY A 89 -5.98 -15.59 9.95
CA GLY A 89 -5.13 -15.40 8.78
C GLY A 89 -4.93 -16.69 7.97
N GLY A 90 -3.75 -16.80 7.35
CA GLY A 90 -3.34 -17.95 6.55
C GLY A 90 -1.85 -18.26 6.72
N VAL A 91 -1.43 -19.39 6.16
CA VAL A 91 -0.05 -19.90 6.19
C VAL A 91 0.42 -20.25 4.78
N PRO A 92 1.72 -20.21 4.47
CA PRO A 92 2.20 -20.58 3.14
C PRO A 92 1.92 -22.06 2.82
N SER A 93 1.38 -22.33 1.62
CA SER A 93 1.15 -23.70 1.16
C SER A 93 2.48 -24.37 0.80
N ARG A 94 2.59 -25.67 1.10
CA ARG A 94 3.75 -26.51 0.73
C ARG A 94 3.27 -27.73 -0.05
N PRO A 95 4.04 -28.21 -1.05
CA PRO A 95 3.73 -29.50 -1.68
C PRO A 95 3.79 -30.63 -0.65
N HIS A 96 2.97 -31.67 -0.84
CA HIS A 96 3.09 -32.88 -0.04
C HIS A 96 4.29 -33.72 -0.50
N GLU A 97 4.98 -34.39 0.45
CA GLU A 97 6.09 -35.32 0.17
C GLU A 97 5.72 -36.44 -0.82
N SER A 98 4.44 -36.86 -0.81
CA SER A 98 3.94 -37.86 -1.75
C SER A 98 3.82 -37.36 -3.19
N GLN A 99 3.75 -36.04 -3.40
CA GLN A 99 3.65 -35.41 -4.71
C GLN A 99 5.03 -34.98 -5.21
N ILE A 100 5.83 -34.40 -4.33
CA ILE A 100 7.21 -33.97 -4.60
C ILE A 100 8.08 -34.49 -3.45
N PRO A 101 8.76 -35.63 -3.63
CA PRO A 101 9.68 -36.14 -2.62
C PRO A 101 10.79 -35.13 -2.34
N GLY A 102 11.02 -34.84 -1.05
CA GLY A 102 11.98 -33.85 -0.58
C GLY A 102 11.45 -32.42 -0.54
N ALA A 103 10.15 -32.18 -0.73
CA ALA A 103 9.55 -30.85 -0.67
C ALA A 103 9.86 -30.09 0.65
N SER A 104 10.00 -30.81 1.76
CA SER A 104 10.35 -30.28 3.08
C SER A 104 11.74 -29.67 3.16
N LEU A 105 12.62 -29.97 2.20
CA LEU A 105 13.95 -29.35 2.11
C LEU A 105 13.88 -27.89 1.62
N GLY A 106 12.77 -27.50 1.00
CA GLY A 106 12.51 -26.12 0.63
C GLY A 106 11.94 -25.29 1.79
N ILE A 107 12.09 -23.98 1.71
CA ILE A 107 11.50 -23.00 2.62
C ILE A 107 10.24 -22.37 2.00
N THR A 108 9.58 -21.50 2.76
CA THR A 108 8.48 -20.65 2.30
C THR A 108 8.84 -19.19 2.53
N SER A 109 7.90 -18.26 2.29
CA SER A 109 8.09 -16.85 2.67
C SER A 109 8.47 -16.65 4.13
N ASP A 110 7.99 -17.51 5.04
CA ASP A 110 8.32 -17.42 6.46
C ASP A 110 9.83 -17.66 6.67
N GLY A 111 10.34 -18.76 6.10
CA GLY A 111 11.77 -19.09 6.15
C GLY A 111 12.65 -18.08 5.40
N PHE A 112 12.13 -17.39 4.37
CA PHE A 112 12.88 -16.30 3.70
C PHE A 112 13.21 -15.17 4.68
N PHE A 113 12.27 -14.83 5.56
CA PHE A 113 12.55 -13.83 6.59
C PHE A 113 13.50 -14.37 7.66
N GLU A 114 13.63 -15.67 7.85
CA GLU A 114 14.58 -16.25 8.80
C GLU A 114 16.03 -16.34 8.27
N LEU A 115 16.24 -16.26 6.95
CA LEU A 115 17.57 -16.33 6.34
C LEU A 115 18.54 -15.34 7.00
N GLU A 116 19.69 -15.85 7.46
CA GLU A 116 20.78 -15.07 8.07
C GLU A 116 21.80 -14.56 7.03
N GLU A 117 21.83 -15.16 5.84
CA GLU A 117 22.74 -14.83 4.75
C GLU A 117 22.01 -14.79 3.41
N LEU A 118 22.57 -14.08 2.45
CA LEU A 118 22.12 -14.12 1.06
C LEU A 118 22.48 -15.49 0.46
N PRO A 119 21.51 -16.30 -0.01
CA PRO A 119 21.80 -17.53 -0.74
C PRO A 119 22.53 -17.20 -2.05
N ARG A 120 23.55 -17.99 -2.44
CA ARG A 120 24.28 -17.73 -3.68
C ARG A 120 23.46 -18.15 -4.89
N ARG A 121 22.72 -19.26 -4.78
CA ARG A 121 21.75 -19.72 -5.78
C ARG A 121 20.39 -19.98 -5.17
N SER A 122 19.38 -19.32 -5.74
CA SER A 122 17.98 -19.42 -5.30
C SER A 122 17.08 -19.93 -6.41
N VAL A 123 16.17 -20.84 -6.08
CA VAL A 123 15.08 -21.30 -6.95
C VAL A 123 13.75 -20.99 -6.28
N ILE A 124 12.95 -20.14 -6.90
CA ILE A 124 11.61 -19.80 -6.43
C ILE A 124 10.61 -20.57 -7.29
N VAL A 125 9.65 -21.23 -6.67
CA VAL A 125 8.58 -21.95 -7.37
C VAL A 125 7.25 -21.25 -7.11
N GLY A 126 6.62 -20.79 -8.19
CA GLY A 126 5.36 -20.03 -8.13
C GLY A 126 5.34 -18.86 -9.10
N ALA A 127 4.16 -18.32 -9.36
CA ALA A 127 3.95 -17.27 -10.36
C ALA A 127 3.08 -16.10 -9.85
N GLY A 128 2.81 -16.04 -8.55
CA GLY A 128 2.02 -14.99 -7.91
C GLY A 128 2.89 -13.88 -7.30
N TYR A 129 2.23 -12.97 -6.57
CA TYR A 129 2.84 -11.81 -5.87
C TYR A 129 4.16 -12.15 -5.17
N ILE A 130 4.10 -13.08 -4.21
CA ILE A 130 5.24 -13.45 -3.37
C ILE A 130 6.40 -14.00 -4.20
N ALA A 131 6.10 -14.79 -5.24
CA ALA A 131 7.12 -15.40 -6.09
C ALA A 131 7.89 -14.33 -6.88
N VAL A 132 7.17 -13.39 -7.48
CA VAL A 132 7.74 -12.26 -8.24
C VAL A 132 8.56 -11.34 -7.34
N GLU A 133 8.01 -10.94 -6.19
CA GLU A 133 8.67 -10.03 -5.26
C GLU A 133 9.97 -10.63 -4.69
N ILE A 134 9.93 -11.88 -4.23
CA ILE A 134 11.11 -12.51 -3.64
C ILE A 134 12.18 -12.81 -4.70
N ALA A 135 11.79 -13.25 -5.90
CA ALA A 135 12.74 -13.46 -6.99
C ALA A 135 13.46 -12.16 -7.37
N GLY A 136 12.71 -11.06 -7.51
CA GLY A 136 13.26 -9.72 -7.76
C GLY A 136 14.23 -9.28 -6.67
N ILE A 137 13.83 -9.40 -5.39
CA ILE A 137 14.68 -9.04 -4.25
C ILE A 137 15.99 -9.84 -4.24
N LEU A 138 15.92 -11.16 -4.40
CA LEU A 138 17.10 -12.02 -4.34
C LEU A 138 18.07 -11.71 -5.50
N ALA A 139 17.54 -11.56 -6.72
CA ALA A 139 18.34 -11.23 -7.89
C ALA A 139 19.02 -9.87 -7.78
N ALA A 140 18.27 -8.81 -7.43
CA ALA A 140 18.79 -7.45 -7.27
C ALA A 140 19.86 -7.33 -6.17
N LEU A 141 19.84 -8.23 -5.18
CA LEU A 141 20.84 -8.29 -4.11
C LEU A 141 22.02 -9.22 -4.42
N GLY A 142 22.02 -9.90 -5.57
CA GLY A 142 23.16 -10.65 -6.10
C GLY A 142 23.06 -12.18 -6.02
N SER A 143 21.90 -12.75 -5.66
CA SER A 143 21.67 -14.20 -5.75
C SER A 143 21.45 -14.60 -7.21
N LYS A 144 22.11 -15.69 -7.67
CA LYS A 144 21.77 -16.33 -8.95
C LYS A 144 20.37 -16.95 -8.81
N THR A 145 19.39 -16.35 -9.49
CA THR A 145 17.98 -16.61 -9.19
C THR A 145 17.27 -17.21 -10.40
N SER A 146 16.58 -18.33 -10.17
CA SER A 146 15.71 -18.98 -11.15
C SER A 146 14.27 -18.98 -10.62
N LEU A 147 13.29 -18.74 -11.50
CA LEU A 147 11.86 -18.71 -11.19
C LEU A 147 11.15 -19.81 -12.00
N VAL A 148 10.65 -20.85 -11.32
CA VAL A 148 9.95 -21.97 -11.95
C VAL A 148 8.45 -21.70 -11.97
N ILE A 149 7.88 -21.64 -13.18
CA ILE A 149 6.47 -21.35 -13.39
C ILE A 149 5.78 -22.42 -14.24
N ARG A 150 4.53 -22.74 -13.91
CA ARG A 150 3.75 -23.80 -14.55
C ARG A 150 3.32 -23.50 -15.99
N HIS A 151 3.40 -22.25 -16.40
CA HIS A 151 2.92 -21.75 -17.69
C HIS A 151 3.97 -20.83 -18.33
N ASP A 152 3.59 -20.00 -19.28
CA ASP A 152 4.47 -19.10 -20.03
C ASP A 152 4.77 -17.77 -19.32
N LYS A 153 3.87 -17.29 -18.43
CA LYS A 153 3.97 -15.96 -17.79
C LYS A 153 3.62 -15.96 -16.31
N VAL A 154 4.14 -14.97 -15.58
CA VAL A 154 3.78 -14.67 -14.18
C VAL A 154 2.50 -13.84 -14.09
N LEU A 155 1.89 -13.76 -12.90
CA LEU A 155 0.73 -12.90 -12.60
C LEU A 155 -0.45 -13.09 -13.57
N ARG A 156 -0.74 -14.32 -14.00
CA ARG A 156 -1.77 -14.60 -15.02
C ARG A 156 -3.20 -14.20 -14.65
N SER A 157 -3.49 -13.95 -13.37
CA SER A 157 -4.78 -13.41 -12.92
C SER A 157 -4.88 -11.90 -13.09
N PHE A 158 -3.76 -11.23 -13.39
CA PHE A 158 -3.73 -9.83 -13.76
C PHE A 158 -4.01 -9.69 -15.25
N ASP A 159 -4.17 -8.44 -15.66
CA ASP A 159 -4.26 -8.09 -17.06
C ASP A 159 -3.07 -8.61 -17.89
N SER A 160 -3.36 -9.07 -19.11
CA SER A 160 -2.39 -9.71 -19.99
C SER A 160 -1.16 -8.83 -20.29
N VAL A 161 -1.33 -7.51 -20.34
CA VAL A 161 -0.23 -6.54 -20.53
C VAL A 161 0.69 -6.54 -19.31
N ILE A 162 0.13 -6.53 -18.10
CA ILE A 162 0.91 -6.59 -16.85
C ILE A 162 1.66 -7.91 -16.76
N SER A 163 0.98 -9.03 -17.01
CA SER A 163 1.56 -10.37 -16.95
C SER A 163 2.74 -10.52 -17.92
N SER A 164 2.58 -10.03 -19.16
CA SER A 164 3.63 -10.09 -20.19
C SER A 164 4.83 -9.21 -19.83
N ASN A 165 4.59 -7.92 -19.50
CA ASN A 165 5.66 -6.98 -19.18
C ASN A 165 6.40 -7.40 -17.90
N CYS A 166 5.71 -7.88 -16.88
CA CYS A 166 6.36 -8.35 -15.66
C CYS A 166 7.29 -9.54 -15.93
N THR A 167 6.86 -10.47 -16.79
CA THR A 167 7.70 -11.61 -17.17
C THR A 167 8.96 -11.16 -17.91
N GLU A 168 8.82 -10.22 -18.85
CA GLU A 168 9.94 -9.64 -19.60
C GLU A 168 10.93 -8.89 -18.70
N GLU A 169 10.44 -8.07 -17.76
CA GLU A 169 11.30 -7.33 -16.82
C GLU A 169 12.06 -8.26 -15.87
N LEU A 170 11.45 -9.37 -15.43
CA LEU A 170 12.16 -10.38 -14.63
C LEU A 170 13.33 -10.98 -15.43
N GLU A 171 13.10 -11.33 -16.70
CA GLU A 171 14.14 -11.86 -17.58
C GLU A 171 15.23 -10.82 -17.86
N ASN A 172 14.86 -9.57 -18.11
CA ASN A 172 15.78 -8.44 -18.30
C ASN A 172 16.62 -8.14 -17.05
N ALA A 173 16.07 -8.36 -15.85
CA ALA A 173 16.77 -8.25 -14.58
C ALA A 173 17.72 -9.44 -14.30
N GLY A 174 17.86 -10.38 -15.24
CA GLY A 174 18.76 -11.52 -15.13
C GLY A 174 18.19 -12.72 -14.35
N ILE A 175 16.88 -12.75 -14.10
CA ILE A 175 16.21 -13.89 -13.49
C ILE A 175 15.92 -14.94 -14.58
N GLU A 176 16.37 -16.17 -14.34
CA GLU A 176 16.08 -17.29 -15.24
C GLU A 176 14.64 -17.77 -15.03
N VAL A 177 13.71 -17.41 -15.93
CA VAL A 177 12.32 -17.86 -15.85
C VAL A 177 12.14 -19.21 -16.57
N LEU A 178 12.02 -20.29 -15.80
CA LEU A 178 11.75 -21.63 -16.31
C LEU A 178 10.24 -21.77 -16.58
N LYS A 179 9.85 -21.49 -17.81
CA LYS A 179 8.48 -21.56 -18.32
C LYS A 179 8.00 -23.01 -18.44
N ASN A 180 6.70 -23.22 -18.28
CA ASN A 180 6.02 -24.52 -18.38
C ASN A 180 6.73 -25.65 -17.62
N SER A 181 7.28 -25.31 -16.46
CA SER A 181 8.16 -26.18 -15.69
C SER A 181 7.62 -26.45 -14.30
N GLN A 182 7.89 -27.66 -13.79
CA GLN A 182 7.44 -28.12 -12.48
C GLN A 182 8.56 -28.91 -11.80
N VAL A 183 8.73 -28.70 -10.49
CA VAL A 183 9.65 -29.51 -9.68
C VAL A 183 9.01 -30.87 -9.43
N ALA A 184 9.74 -31.94 -9.73
CA ALA A 184 9.30 -33.32 -9.53
C ALA A 184 9.93 -33.98 -8.30
N GLU A 185 11.14 -33.58 -7.93
CA GLU A 185 11.88 -34.16 -6.79
C GLU A 185 12.94 -33.17 -6.31
N VAL A 186 13.24 -33.19 -5.01
CA VAL A 186 14.32 -32.42 -4.38
C VAL A 186 15.21 -33.35 -3.57
N LYS A 187 16.52 -33.29 -3.80
CA LYS A 187 17.53 -34.07 -3.07
C LYS A 187 18.54 -33.17 -2.40
N LYS A 188 18.98 -33.57 -1.21
CA LYS A 188 20.11 -32.92 -0.54
C LYS A 188 21.42 -33.53 -1.04
N THR A 189 22.38 -32.68 -1.37
CA THR A 189 23.72 -33.07 -1.84
C THR A 189 24.81 -32.37 -1.02
N ALA A 190 26.08 -32.67 -1.30
CA ALA A 190 27.21 -32.02 -0.63
C ALA A 190 27.36 -30.52 -0.98
N SER A 191 26.78 -30.07 -2.10
CA SER A 191 26.88 -28.70 -2.61
C SER A 191 25.58 -27.90 -2.48
N GLY A 192 24.60 -28.40 -1.72
CA GLY A 192 23.29 -27.75 -1.52
C GLY A 192 22.15 -28.70 -1.88
N LEU A 193 21.14 -28.17 -2.55
CA LEU A 193 20.01 -28.94 -3.07
C LEU A 193 20.18 -29.21 -4.57
N GLU A 194 19.66 -30.35 -5.00
CA GLU A 194 19.50 -30.74 -6.39
C GLU A 194 18.01 -30.92 -6.67
N LEU A 195 17.50 -30.24 -7.70
CA LEU A 195 16.10 -30.26 -8.08
C LEU A 195 15.96 -30.92 -9.44
N ARG A 196 15.07 -31.91 -9.51
CA ARG A 196 14.63 -32.48 -10.78
C ARG A 196 13.44 -31.70 -11.30
N VAL A 197 13.58 -31.02 -12.44
CA VAL A 197 12.54 -30.20 -13.06
C VAL A 197 12.05 -30.87 -14.34
N VAL A 198 10.73 -30.93 -14.51
CA VAL A 198 10.07 -31.43 -15.73
C VAL A 198 9.50 -30.23 -16.46
N THR A 199 9.83 -30.09 -17.74
CA THR A 199 9.35 -29.01 -18.61
C THR A 199 8.48 -29.58 -19.71
N GLU A 200 7.25 -29.08 -19.81
CA GLU A 200 6.32 -29.43 -20.88
C GLU A 200 6.39 -28.36 -21.96
N VAL A 201 6.75 -28.72 -23.20
CA VAL A 201 6.77 -27.77 -24.32
C VAL A 201 5.41 -27.84 -25.03
N PRO A 202 4.59 -26.77 -25.01
CA PRO A 202 3.31 -26.77 -25.72
C PRO A 202 3.52 -26.91 -27.24
N GLY A 203 2.86 -27.88 -27.87
CA GLY A 203 2.92 -28.12 -29.32
C GLY A 203 3.82 -29.27 -29.79
N ALA A 204 4.51 -29.98 -28.88
CA ALA A 204 5.17 -31.24 -29.22
C ALA A 204 4.12 -32.36 -29.41
N THR A 205 3.88 -32.80 -30.65
CA THR A 205 3.01 -33.96 -30.93
C THR A 205 3.71 -35.27 -30.52
N PRO A 206 2.98 -36.28 -30.00
CA PRO A 206 3.58 -37.55 -29.57
C PRO A 206 4.14 -38.42 -30.72
N ALA A 207 3.94 -38.03 -31.98
CA ALA A 207 4.08 -38.90 -33.15
C ALA A 207 5.29 -38.58 -34.05
N SER A 208 6.14 -37.60 -33.70
CA SER A 208 7.39 -37.30 -34.43
C SER A 208 8.61 -37.22 -33.51
N SER A 209 8.60 -38.02 -32.45
CA SER A 209 9.62 -38.00 -31.40
C SER A 209 10.34 -39.35 -31.31
N SER A 210 11.35 -39.52 -32.16
CA SER A 210 12.63 -40.10 -31.68
C SER A 210 13.42 -39.09 -30.83
N VAL A 211 12.83 -37.93 -30.51
CA VAL A 211 13.23 -37.04 -29.43
C VAL A 211 12.44 -37.44 -28.19
N SER A 212 13.12 -38.09 -27.24
CA SER A 212 12.60 -38.49 -25.93
C SER A 212 11.65 -37.47 -25.31
N ALA A 213 10.63 -37.97 -24.58
CA ALA A 213 9.96 -37.23 -23.52
C ALA A 213 10.98 -36.31 -22.84
N SER A 214 10.72 -35.00 -22.81
CA SER A 214 11.67 -33.96 -22.41
C SER A 214 12.49 -34.43 -21.19
N SER A 215 13.79 -34.64 -21.41
CA SER A 215 14.68 -35.13 -20.36
C SER A 215 14.55 -34.21 -19.14
N PRO A 216 14.39 -34.76 -17.91
CA PRO A 216 14.30 -33.93 -16.71
C PRO A 216 15.57 -33.07 -16.61
N ALA A 217 15.39 -31.75 -16.54
CA ALA A 217 16.49 -30.83 -16.31
C ALA A 217 16.83 -30.85 -14.82
N THR A 218 18.10 -31.06 -14.51
CA THR A 218 18.59 -31.04 -13.12
C THR A 218 19.17 -29.66 -12.80
N ILE A 219 18.66 -29.01 -11.75
CA ILE A 219 19.23 -27.79 -11.19
C ILE A 219 19.99 -28.17 -9.93
N ALA A 220 21.33 -28.16 -9.99
CA ALA A 220 22.20 -28.49 -8.87
C ALA A 220 22.74 -27.25 -8.15
N GLY A 221 23.23 -27.46 -6.93
CA GLY A 221 23.90 -26.43 -6.12
C GLY A 221 22.97 -25.31 -5.69
N VAL A 222 21.72 -25.63 -5.36
CA VAL A 222 20.72 -24.66 -4.91
C VAL A 222 20.83 -24.49 -3.39
N ASP A 223 21.13 -23.27 -2.94
CA ASP A 223 21.22 -22.96 -1.51
C ASP A 223 19.83 -22.71 -0.91
N CYS A 224 18.92 -22.14 -1.70
CA CYS A 224 17.57 -21.78 -1.28
C CYS A 224 16.54 -22.22 -2.31
N LEU A 225 15.72 -23.21 -1.96
CA LEU A 225 14.48 -23.52 -2.68
C LEU A 225 13.32 -22.90 -1.92
N LEU A 226 12.54 -22.03 -2.56
CA LEU A 226 11.41 -21.35 -1.94
C LEU A 226 10.08 -21.67 -2.63
N TRP A 227 9.12 -22.17 -1.86
CA TRP A 227 7.75 -22.41 -2.29
C TRP A 227 6.90 -21.15 -2.10
N ALA A 228 6.47 -20.56 -3.22
CA ALA A 228 5.56 -19.42 -3.29
C ALA A 228 4.32 -19.76 -4.12
N ILE A 229 3.70 -20.90 -3.79
CA ILE A 229 2.67 -21.56 -4.60
C ILE A 229 1.23 -21.31 -4.12
N GLY A 230 1.04 -20.54 -3.04
CA GLY A 230 -0.28 -20.26 -2.48
C GLY A 230 -0.24 -20.04 -0.97
N ARG A 231 -1.42 -19.82 -0.39
CA ARG A 231 -1.65 -19.75 1.05
C ARG A 231 -2.84 -20.61 1.39
N ASP A 232 -2.73 -21.34 2.49
CA ASP A 232 -3.82 -22.12 3.09
C ASP A 232 -4.40 -21.35 4.28
N PRO A 233 -5.71 -21.41 4.53
CA PRO A 233 -6.34 -20.75 5.67
C PRO A 233 -5.88 -21.37 6.98
N ASN A 234 -5.64 -20.54 7.99
CA ASN A 234 -5.25 -21.00 9.32
C ASN A 234 -6.50 -21.35 10.16
N SER A 235 -7.28 -22.32 9.69
CA SER A 235 -8.52 -22.79 10.31
C SER A 235 -8.40 -24.17 10.97
N ARG A 236 -7.29 -24.87 10.74
CA ARG A 236 -6.98 -26.16 11.37
C ARG A 236 -6.76 -25.97 12.87
N GLY A 237 -7.26 -26.90 13.67
CA GLY A 237 -7.15 -26.83 15.14
C GLY A 237 -8.18 -25.93 15.82
N LEU A 238 -8.95 -25.10 15.08
CA LEU A 238 -9.99 -24.25 15.67
C LEU A 238 -11.25 -25.00 16.11
N ASN A 239 -11.38 -26.29 15.78
CA ASN A 239 -12.56 -27.12 16.07
C ASN A 239 -13.88 -26.56 15.51
N LEU A 240 -13.85 -25.94 14.32
CA LEU A 240 -15.01 -25.35 13.66
C LEU A 240 -16.21 -26.31 13.53
N HIS A 241 -15.94 -27.60 13.31
CA HIS A 241 -16.95 -28.66 13.23
C HIS A 241 -17.79 -28.81 14.51
N ARG A 242 -17.27 -28.44 15.70
CA ARG A 242 -18.01 -28.53 16.97
C ARG A 242 -19.17 -27.53 17.06
N LEU A 243 -19.07 -26.41 16.35
CA LEU A 243 -20.13 -25.42 16.21
C LEU A 243 -20.87 -25.52 14.87
N GLY A 244 -20.44 -26.40 13.97
CA GLY A 244 -20.99 -26.50 12.62
C GLY A 244 -20.67 -25.28 11.74
N VAL A 245 -19.58 -24.56 12.00
CA VAL A 245 -19.12 -23.47 11.11
C VAL A 245 -18.67 -24.07 9.78
N GLN A 246 -19.25 -23.58 8.68
CA GLN A 246 -19.00 -24.07 7.33
C GLN A 246 -17.66 -23.58 6.79
N THR A 247 -16.96 -24.48 6.11
CA THR A 247 -15.75 -24.18 5.34
C THR A 247 -15.85 -24.72 3.93
N ASP A 248 -15.09 -24.14 3.00
CA ASP A 248 -14.89 -24.74 1.67
C ASP A 248 -13.96 -25.97 1.75
N ASP A 249 -13.74 -26.64 0.61
CA ASP A 249 -12.87 -27.83 0.51
C ASP A 249 -11.40 -27.56 0.86
N LYS A 250 -10.98 -26.29 0.85
CA LYS A 250 -9.62 -25.85 1.22
C LYS A 250 -9.54 -25.41 2.69
N GLY A 251 -10.66 -25.38 3.40
CA GLY A 251 -10.77 -24.96 4.79
C GLY A 251 -10.98 -23.46 5.00
N HIS A 252 -11.30 -22.68 3.97
CA HIS A 252 -11.65 -21.27 4.14
C HIS A 252 -13.02 -21.16 4.78
N ILE A 253 -13.18 -20.23 5.72
CA ILE A 253 -14.47 -20.03 6.38
C ILE A 253 -15.41 -19.31 5.42
N ILE A 254 -16.57 -19.91 5.19
CA ILE A 254 -17.60 -19.34 4.31
C ILE A 254 -18.31 -18.22 5.06
N VAL A 255 -18.39 -17.05 4.41
CA VAL A 255 -19.07 -15.88 4.95
C VAL A 255 -19.98 -15.23 3.92
N ASP A 256 -21.02 -14.56 4.40
CA ASP A 256 -21.81 -13.64 3.58
C ASP A 256 -21.08 -12.29 3.38
N GLU A 257 -21.73 -11.35 2.67
CA GLU A 257 -21.18 -10.02 2.40
C GLU A 257 -20.99 -9.13 3.65
N PHE A 258 -21.62 -9.49 4.76
CA PHE A 258 -21.50 -8.82 6.05
C PHE A 258 -20.49 -9.49 6.98
N GLN A 259 -19.75 -10.49 6.48
CA GLN A 259 -18.77 -11.27 7.22
C GLN A 259 -19.38 -12.24 8.25
N ASN A 260 -20.69 -12.52 8.18
CA ASN A 260 -21.33 -13.52 9.01
C ASN A 260 -20.97 -14.92 8.52
N THR A 261 -20.67 -15.83 9.45
CA THR A 261 -20.67 -17.27 9.14
C THR A 261 -22.11 -17.81 9.14
N ASN A 262 -22.28 -19.09 8.88
CA ASN A 262 -23.59 -19.76 9.04
C ASN A 262 -24.02 -19.92 10.50
N VAL A 263 -23.14 -19.62 11.48
CA VAL A 263 -23.43 -19.71 12.92
C VAL A 263 -23.65 -18.31 13.47
N GLN A 264 -24.81 -18.08 14.10
CA GLN A 264 -25.16 -16.80 14.69
C GLN A 264 -24.16 -16.38 15.77
N GLY A 265 -23.72 -15.11 15.73
CA GLY A 265 -22.73 -14.57 16.66
C GLY A 265 -21.28 -14.91 16.32
N VAL A 266 -21.04 -15.69 15.25
CA VAL A 266 -19.69 -16.03 14.77
C VAL A 266 -19.44 -15.41 13.40
N TYR A 267 -18.32 -14.72 13.27
CA TYR A 267 -17.93 -13.94 12.09
C TYR A 267 -16.52 -14.33 11.64
N ALA A 268 -16.15 -14.04 10.38
CA ALA A 268 -14.78 -14.21 9.91
C ALA A 268 -14.33 -13.12 8.94
N VAL A 269 -13.07 -12.68 9.05
CA VAL A 269 -12.47 -11.65 8.18
C VAL A 269 -11.03 -11.96 7.80
N GLY A 270 -10.58 -11.39 6.68
CA GLY A 270 -9.21 -11.49 6.20
C GLY A 270 -8.90 -12.82 5.50
N ASP A 271 -7.63 -13.21 5.49
CA ASP A 271 -7.13 -14.33 4.68
C ASP A 271 -7.84 -15.66 4.94
N VAL A 272 -8.38 -15.88 6.15
CA VAL A 272 -9.09 -17.12 6.50
C VAL A 272 -10.36 -17.34 5.66
N CYS A 273 -10.89 -16.29 5.02
CA CYS A 273 -12.06 -16.35 4.14
C CYS A 273 -11.70 -16.52 2.65
N GLY A 274 -10.42 -16.49 2.28
CA GLY A 274 -9.97 -16.77 0.91
C GLY A 274 -10.26 -15.69 -0.15
N LYS A 275 -10.77 -14.51 0.24
CA LYS A 275 -11.13 -13.41 -0.68
C LYS A 275 -10.23 -12.19 -0.46
N ALA A 276 -9.57 -11.72 -1.52
CA ALA A 276 -8.75 -10.51 -1.54
C ALA A 276 -7.77 -10.41 -0.33
N LEU A 277 -6.81 -11.34 -0.28
CA LEU A 277 -5.83 -11.55 0.80
C LEU A 277 -4.84 -10.38 0.95
N LEU A 278 -5.34 -9.23 1.41
CA LEU A 278 -4.61 -7.97 1.54
C LEU A 278 -4.88 -7.36 2.92
N THR A 279 -3.83 -6.85 3.55
CA THR A 279 -3.92 -6.24 4.89
C THR A 279 -4.97 -5.11 4.96
N PRO A 280 -5.06 -4.16 4.00
CA PRO A 280 -6.10 -3.12 4.05
C PRO A 280 -7.53 -3.66 3.95
N VAL A 281 -7.73 -4.77 3.24
CA VAL A 281 -9.05 -5.42 3.09
C VAL A 281 -9.48 -6.02 4.43
N ALA A 282 -8.60 -6.78 5.08
CA ALA A 282 -8.87 -7.33 6.41
C ALA A 282 -9.20 -6.24 7.45
N ILE A 283 -8.42 -5.14 7.44
CA ILE A 283 -8.65 -3.99 8.32
C ILE A 283 -10.00 -3.32 8.03
N ALA A 284 -10.32 -3.08 6.76
CA ALA A 284 -11.56 -2.41 6.36
C ALA A 284 -12.79 -3.27 6.68
N ALA A 285 -12.74 -4.58 6.39
CA ALA A 285 -13.80 -5.52 6.73
C ALA A 285 -14.01 -5.61 8.25
N GLY A 286 -12.93 -5.71 9.04
CA GLY A 286 -13.00 -5.74 10.50
C GLY A 286 -13.58 -4.45 11.10
N ARG A 287 -13.20 -3.28 10.59
CA ARG A 287 -13.76 -1.99 11.02
C ARG A 287 -15.24 -1.87 10.68
N LYS A 288 -15.64 -2.22 9.45
CA LYS A 288 -17.04 -2.20 9.01
C LYS A 288 -17.91 -3.15 9.84
N LEU A 289 -17.38 -4.32 10.16
CA LEU A 289 -18.03 -5.27 11.06
C LEU A 289 -18.19 -4.68 12.48
N ALA A 290 -17.16 -4.06 13.04
CA ALA A 290 -17.25 -3.44 14.36
C ALA A 290 -18.31 -2.33 14.41
N HIS A 291 -18.36 -1.45 13.41
CA HIS A 291 -19.41 -0.44 13.28
C HIS A 291 -20.81 -1.07 13.19
N ARG A 292 -20.95 -2.19 12.48
CA ARG A 292 -22.24 -2.89 12.36
C ARG A 292 -22.68 -3.46 13.71
N LEU A 293 -21.80 -4.17 14.40
CA LEU A 293 -22.11 -4.89 15.63
C LEU A 293 -22.26 -3.96 16.85
N PHE A 294 -21.46 -2.89 16.93
CA PHE A 294 -21.36 -2.08 18.15
C PHE A 294 -21.82 -0.63 18.00
N GLU A 295 -22.07 -0.14 16.78
CA GLU A 295 -22.71 1.17 16.52
C GLU A 295 -24.07 1.04 15.82
N CYS A 296 -24.61 -0.17 15.70
CA CYS A 296 -25.90 -0.46 15.07
C CYS A 296 -26.03 0.04 13.62
N LYS A 297 -24.92 0.09 12.87
CA LYS A 297 -24.92 0.45 11.43
C LYS A 297 -25.17 -0.80 10.59
N GLU A 298 -26.44 -1.22 10.50
CA GLU A 298 -26.84 -2.51 9.90
C GLU A 298 -26.27 -2.73 8.48
N ASP A 299 -26.24 -1.68 7.64
CA ASP A 299 -25.73 -1.73 6.27
C ASP A 299 -24.20 -1.64 6.14
N SER A 300 -23.47 -1.56 7.26
CA SER A 300 -22.02 -1.39 7.25
C SER A 300 -21.30 -2.68 6.82
N LYS A 301 -20.92 -2.74 5.54
CA LYS A 301 -20.11 -3.79 4.92
C LYS A 301 -18.94 -3.21 4.10
N LEU A 302 -18.00 -4.09 3.74
CA LEU A 302 -16.93 -3.76 2.80
C LEU A 302 -17.40 -4.03 1.36
N ASP A 303 -17.21 -3.05 0.49
CA ASP A 303 -17.29 -3.29 -0.96
C ASP A 303 -15.99 -3.97 -1.41
N TYR A 304 -16.13 -5.15 -2.01
CA TYR A 304 -14.98 -5.92 -2.50
C TYR A 304 -14.64 -5.60 -3.97
N ASP A 305 -15.44 -4.77 -4.62
CA ASP A 305 -15.12 -4.27 -5.95
C ASP A 305 -14.04 -3.18 -5.85
N ASN A 306 -13.21 -3.07 -6.89
CA ASN A 306 -12.23 -1.99 -7.04
C ASN A 306 -11.22 -1.87 -5.89
N ILE A 307 -10.88 -2.98 -5.24
CA ILE A 307 -9.76 -3.02 -4.30
C ILE A 307 -8.45 -2.80 -5.09
N PRO A 308 -7.70 -1.73 -4.81
CA PRO A 308 -6.40 -1.53 -5.44
C PRO A 308 -5.36 -2.50 -4.87
N THR A 309 -4.42 -2.91 -5.70
CA THR A 309 -3.31 -3.77 -5.29
C THR A 309 -2.01 -3.33 -5.94
N VAL A 310 -0.90 -3.55 -5.22
CA VAL A 310 0.47 -3.27 -5.68
C VAL A 310 1.27 -4.55 -5.58
N VAL A 311 2.06 -4.84 -6.62
CA VAL A 311 3.10 -5.87 -6.59
C VAL A 311 4.43 -5.15 -6.52
N PHE A 312 5.25 -5.45 -5.51
CA PHE A 312 6.57 -4.86 -5.34
C PHE A 312 7.61 -5.59 -6.20
N SER A 313 7.34 -5.68 -7.50
CA SER A 313 8.29 -6.11 -8.52
C SER A 313 9.34 -5.02 -8.80
N HIS A 314 10.24 -5.30 -9.73
CA HIS A 314 11.30 -4.41 -10.17
C HIS A 314 11.14 -4.20 -11.68
N PRO A 315 10.48 -3.13 -12.13
CA PRO A 315 9.83 -2.06 -11.35
C PRO A 315 8.45 -2.44 -10.78
N PRO A 316 7.84 -1.65 -9.85
CA PRO A 316 6.60 -2.03 -9.18
C PRO A 316 5.36 -1.89 -10.09
N ILE A 317 4.37 -2.73 -9.82
CA ILE A 317 3.09 -2.79 -10.55
C ILE A 317 1.96 -2.30 -9.65
N GLY A 318 1.03 -1.52 -10.19
CA GLY A 318 -0.23 -1.14 -9.54
C GLY A 318 -1.44 -1.42 -10.42
N THR A 319 -2.49 -2.01 -9.85
CA THR A 319 -3.76 -2.22 -10.56
C THR A 319 -4.98 -2.03 -9.68
N VAL A 320 -6.08 -1.63 -10.28
CA VAL A 320 -7.40 -1.49 -9.67
C VAL A 320 -8.49 -1.68 -10.72
N GLY A 321 -9.56 -2.38 -10.34
CA GLY A 321 -10.69 -2.66 -11.22
C GLY A 321 -10.58 -3.99 -11.97
N LEU A 322 -11.26 -4.09 -13.11
CA LEU A 322 -11.37 -5.32 -13.90
C LEU A 322 -10.19 -5.45 -14.87
N THR A 323 -9.85 -6.66 -15.31
CA THR A 323 -8.94 -6.82 -16.47
C THR A 323 -9.70 -6.55 -17.77
N GLU A 324 -8.97 -6.37 -18.88
CA GLU A 324 -9.61 -6.21 -20.19
C GLU A 324 -10.48 -7.43 -20.56
N ASP A 325 -9.99 -8.64 -20.34
CA ASP A 325 -10.71 -9.90 -20.60
C ASP A 325 -12.00 -10.06 -19.79
N HIS A 326 -12.13 -9.34 -18.66
CA HIS A 326 -13.31 -9.34 -17.81
C HIS A 326 -14.23 -8.13 -18.06
N SER A 327 -13.90 -7.25 -19.01
CA SER A 327 -14.73 -6.12 -19.41
C SER A 327 -15.44 -6.41 -20.73
N ASN A 328 -16.77 -6.23 -20.80
CA ASN A 328 -17.58 -6.44 -22.01
C ASN A 328 -17.36 -5.35 -23.11
N GLY A 329 -16.15 -4.81 -23.26
CA GLY A 329 -15.84 -3.80 -24.26
C GLY A 329 -14.33 -3.66 -24.51
N SER A 330 -13.95 -3.62 -25.79
CA SER A 330 -12.58 -3.32 -26.23
C SER A 330 -12.25 -1.85 -25.97
N PHE A 331 -11.15 -1.56 -25.28
CA PHE A 331 -10.69 -0.19 -25.05
C PHE A 331 -9.22 0.00 -25.39
N ASN A 332 -8.92 1.08 -26.13
CA ASN A 332 -7.57 1.51 -26.39
C ASN A 332 -6.89 2.00 -25.11
N LEU A 333 -5.94 1.22 -24.63
CA LEU A 333 -5.08 1.53 -23.51
C LEU A 333 -4.08 2.63 -23.88
N LYS A 334 -4.03 3.67 -23.05
CA LYS A 334 -2.83 4.50 -22.94
C LYS A 334 -1.96 3.89 -21.86
N ALA A 335 -1.07 2.97 -22.25
CA ALA A 335 0.08 2.68 -21.41
C ALA A 335 0.79 4.01 -21.16
N LEU A 336 0.84 4.46 -19.91
CA LEU A 336 1.79 5.49 -19.53
C LEU A 336 3.15 4.80 -19.42
N SER A 337 3.70 4.38 -20.56
CA SER A 337 5.14 4.10 -20.65
C SER A 337 5.81 5.45 -20.48
N GLY A 338 6.20 5.78 -19.27
CA GLY A 338 7.11 6.88 -19.04
C GLY A 338 8.43 6.53 -19.69
N SER A 339 8.62 6.92 -20.96
CA SER A 339 9.96 7.06 -21.54
C SER A 339 10.61 8.31 -20.93
N SER A 340 10.70 8.37 -19.61
CA SER A 340 11.71 9.21 -19.00
C SER A 340 13.04 8.58 -19.39
N GLY A 341 14.07 9.36 -19.72
CA GLY A 341 15.45 8.84 -19.91
C GLY A 341 16.07 8.24 -18.64
N TYR A 342 15.22 7.82 -17.71
CA TYR A 342 15.48 7.17 -16.45
C TYR A 342 14.80 5.80 -16.54
N LYS A 343 15.46 4.70 -16.14
CA LYS A 343 14.89 3.34 -16.15
C LYS A 343 13.79 3.14 -15.07
N PHE A 344 12.79 4.03 -15.01
CA PHE A 344 11.64 3.90 -14.10
C PHE A 344 10.39 3.58 -14.90
N GLY A 345 9.96 2.32 -14.88
CA GLY A 345 8.66 1.93 -15.40
C GLY A 345 7.68 1.64 -14.26
N VAL A 346 6.90 2.61 -13.78
CA VAL A 346 5.74 2.23 -12.94
C VAL A 346 4.65 1.71 -13.86
N LEU A 347 4.36 0.40 -13.79
CA LEU A 347 3.23 -0.18 -14.50
C LEU A 347 1.96 0.03 -13.69
N ALA A 348 1.30 1.17 -13.90
CA ALA A 348 -0.01 1.45 -13.32
C ALA A 348 -1.11 1.27 -14.38
N LYS A 349 -2.05 0.35 -14.14
CA LYS A 349 -3.24 0.16 -14.98
C LYS A 349 -4.51 0.31 -14.14
N ILE A 350 -5.25 1.39 -14.39
CA ILE A 350 -6.61 1.61 -13.87
C ILE A 350 -7.56 1.19 -14.97
N VAL A 351 -8.34 0.13 -14.75
CA VAL A 351 -9.41 -0.28 -15.67
C VAL A 351 -10.70 -0.26 -14.88
N ASN A 352 -11.24 0.96 -14.73
CA ASN A 352 -12.65 1.14 -14.43
C ASN A 352 -13.13 2.51 -14.90
N TYR A 353 -13.28 2.65 -16.22
CA TYR A 353 -13.73 3.92 -16.80
C TYR A 353 -15.26 4.00 -16.96
N MET A 354 -15.98 2.90 -17.22
CA MET A 354 -17.41 3.01 -17.54
C MET A 354 -18.29 3.52 -16.38
N LYS A 355 -18.20 2.95 -15.17
CA LYS A 355 -19.02 3.42 -14.03
C LYS A 355 -18.58 4.80 -13.53
N ALA A 356 -17.29 5.10 -13.58
CA ALA A 356 -16.73 6.38 -13.12
C ALA A 356 -17.02 7.55 -14.07
N LEU A 357 -17.03 7.31 -15.39
CA LEU A 357 -17.31 8.35 -16.40
C LEU A 357 -18.80 8.72 -16.46
N VAL A 358 -19.70 7.74 -16.30
CA VAL A 358 -21.16 7.99 -16.29
C VAL A 358 -21.57 8.90 -15.13
N ASN A 359 -20.87 8.79 -13.99
CA ASN A 359 -21.13 9.62 -12.81
C ASN A 359 -20.23 10.87 -12.73
N ASN A 360 -19.41 11.15 -13.76
CA ASN A 360 -18.50 12.28 -13.75
C ASN A 360 -19.26 13.57 -14.10
N PRO A 361 -19.33 14.58 -13.21
CA PRO A 361 -20.05 15.82 -13.47
C PRO A 361 -19.47 16.66 -14.63
N LYS A 362 -18.23 16.38 -15.05
CA LYS A 362 -17.54 17.02 -16.18
C LYS A 362 -17.68 16.26 -17.51
N ILE A 363 -18.55 15.25 -17.60
CA ILE A 363 -18.70 14.43 -18.81
C ILE A 363 -20.18 14.27 -19.13
N GLU A 364 -20.52 14.45 -20.40
CA GLU A 364 -21.85 14.19 -20.95
C GLU A 364 -21.77 12.97 -21.87
N VAL A 365 -22.73 12.06 -21.75
CA VAL A 365 -22.81 10.86 -22.57
C VAL A 365 -23.90 11.08 -23.61
N VAL A 366 -23.51 11.18 -24.89
CA VAL A 366 -24.43 11.32 -26.02
C VAL A 366 -24.21 10.14 -26.95
N ASP A 367 -25.23 9.29 -27.13
CA ASP A 367 -25.21 8.13 -28.03
C ASP A 367 -23.98 7.21 -27.86
N GLY A 368 -23.60 6.95 -26.61
CA GLY A 368 -22.44 6.10 -26.27
C GLY A 368 -21.07 6.76 -26.48
N LYS A 369 -21.02 8.05 -26.84
CA LYS A 369 -19.80 8.86 -26.93
C LYS A 369 -19.71 9.79 -25.73
N TYR A 370 -18.53 9.84 -25.11
CA TYR A 370 -18.22 10.72 -23.99
C TYR A 370 -17.75 12.08 -24.52
N ALA A 371 -18.44 13.15 -24.14
CA ALA A 371 -18.05 14.52 -24.43
C ALA A 371 -17.67 15.24 -23.11
N PHE A 372 -16.58 15.99 -23.12
CA PHE A 372 -16.21 16.83 -21.98
C PHE A 372 -17.23 17.96 -21.82
N LYS A 373 -17.79 18.11 -20.62
CA LYS A 373 -18.72 19.15 -20.23
C LYS A 373 -17.98 20.22 -19.43
N PRO A 374 -17.53 21.32 -20.07
CA PRO A 374 -16.89 22.41 -19.34
C PRO A 374 -17.90 23.08 -18.38
N LYS A 375 -17.41 23.65 -17.28
CA LYS A 375 -18.22 24.40 -16.32
C LYS A 375 -18.96 25.57 -16.99
N TYR A 376 -18.32 26.20 -17.97
CA TYR A 376 -18.90 27.23 -18.82
C TYR A 376 -18.69 26.86 -20.29
N ASN A 377 -19.75 26.75 -21.08
CA ASN A 377 -19.64 26.46 -22.51
C ASN A 377 -19.45 27.78 -23.29
N LEU A 378 -18.20 28.12 -23.63
CA LEU A 378 -17.83 29.40 -24.22
C LEU A 378 -17.34 29.24 -25.66
N LYS A 379 -18.09 29.80 -26.61
CA LYS A 379 -17.75 29.67 -28.04
C LYS A 379 -16.74 30.71 -28.52
N ASP A 380 -16.74 31.91 -27.94
CA ASP A 380 -15.94 33.03 -28.40
C ASP A 380 -15.70 34.08 -27.28
N LYS A 381 -14.91 35.11 -27.60
CA LYS A 381 -14.63 36.24 -26.68
C LYS A 381 -15.89 37.00 -26.26
N LYS A 382 -16.93 37.05 -27.11
CA LYS A 382 -18.20 37.72 -26.79
C LYS A 382 -19.01 36.93 -25.77
N ALA A 383 -18.96 35.60 -25.83
CA ALA A 383 -19.56 34.73 -24.81
C ALA A 383 -18.87 34.89 -23.46
N LEU A 384 -17.54 34.98 -23.43
CA LEU A 384 -16.78 35.26 -22.21
C LEU A 384 -17.16 36.60 -21.59
N LEU A 385 -17.23 37.67 -22.39
CA LEU A 385 -17.58 38.99 -21.89
C LEU A 385 -19.00 39.04 -21.30
N ARG A 386 -19.98 38.43 -21.99
CA ARG A 386 -21.37 38.31 -21.49
C ARG A 386 -21.46 37.49 -20.21
N LEU A 387 -20.63 36.45 -20.07
CA LEU A 387 -20.59 35.65 -18.87
C LEU A 387 -20.08 36.48 -17.67
N LEU A 388 -19.00 37.23 -17.86
CA LEU A 388 -18.42 38.09 -16.82
C LEU A 388 -19.37 39.22 -16.42
N ASP A 389 -19.98 39.90 -17.40
CA ASP A 389 -21.01 40.93 -17.18
C ASP A 389 -22.22 40.38 -16.40
N LYS A 390 -22.72 39.20 -16.78
CA LYS A 390 -23.81 38.53 -16.05
C LYS A 390 -23.40 38.12 -14.63
N HIS A 391 -22.15 37.75 -14.41
CA HIS A 391 -21.64 37.42 -13.08
C HIS A 391 -21.58 38.67 -12.18
N ASP A 392 -21.19 39.80 -12.75
CA ASP A 392 -21.13 41.10 -12.08
C ASP A 392 -22.53 41.61 -11.73
N GLN A 393 -23.45 41.66 -12.70
CA GLN A 393 -24.85 42.08 -12.49
C GLN A 393 -25.61 41.23 -11.45
N ARG A 394 -25.20 39.96 -11.28
CA ARG A 394 -25.81 39.03 -10.31
C ARG A 394 -25.06 38.98 -8.97
N GLY A 395 -23.98 39.73 -8.81
CA GLY A 395 -23.17 39.72 -7.59
C GLY A 395 -22.45 38.39 -7.31
N LEU A 396 -22.20 37.59 -8.34
CA LEU A 396 -21.59 36.25 -8.21
C LEU A 396 -20.05 36.29 -8.15
N GLY A 397 -19.46 37.48 -8.31
CA GLY A 397 -18.02 37.68 -8.29
C GLY A 397 -17.28 37.11 -9.50
N GLY A 398 -15.95 37.15 -9.42
CA GLY A 398 -15.07 36.78 -10.52
C GLY A 398 -14.95 35.27 -10.76
N ILE A 399 -14.56 34.91 -11.97
CA ILE A 399 -14.45 33.52 -12.43
C ILE A 399 -12.98 33.13 -12.53
N LEU A 400 -12.64 31.92 -12.10
CA LEU A 400 -11.28 31.40 -12.20
C LEU A 400 -10.85 31.27 -13.67
N LEU A 401 -9.61 31.65 -13.99
CA LEU A 401 -9.07 31.54 -15.34
C LEU A 401 -9.08 30.09 -15.82
N GLU A 402 -8.75 29.13 -14.94
CA GLU A 402 -8.81 27.69 -15.24
C GLU A 402 -10.22 27.25 -15.70
N ASP A 403 -11.28 27.74 -15.07
CA ASP A 403 -12.67 27.41 -15.46
C ASP A 403 -13.05 27.98 -16.84
N ILE A 404 -12.44 29.09 -17.24
CA ILE A 404 -12.61 29.69 -18.57
C ILE A 404 -11.78 28.94 -19.61
N GLU A 405 -10.55 28.56 -19.27
CA GLU A 405 -9.64 27.80 -20.14
C GLU A 405 -10.18 26.40 -20.46
N GLU A 406 -10.91 25.79 -19.53
CA GLU A 406 -11.60 24.51 -19.77
C GLU A 406 -12.71 24.64 -20.84
N GLY A 407 -13.33 25.81 -20.97
CA GLY A 407 -14.54 26.00 -21.78
C GLY A 407 -14.41 26.85 -23.04
N LEU A 408 -13.30 27.59 -23.21
CA LEU A 408 -13.10 28.56 -24.29
C LEU A 408 -11.89 28.18 -25.18
N PRO A 409 -12.10 27.81 -26.46
CA PRO A 409 -11.01 27.57 -27.40
C PRO A 409 -10.13 28.82 -27.59
N ASN A 410 -8.80 28.65 -27.60
CA ASN A 410 -7.82 29.75 -27.71
C ASN A 410 -8.04 30.85 -26.63
N SER A 411 -8.42 30.46 -25.42
CA SER A 411 -8.67 31.33 -24.26
C SER A 411 -7.65 32.46 -24.10
N GLN A 412 -6.35 32.16 -24.19
CA GLN A 412 -5.27 33.16 -24.06
C GLN A 412 -5.38 34.30 -25.08
N LYS A 413 -5.72 33.99 -26.34
CA LYS A 413 -5.93 35.00 -27.39
C LYS A 413 -7.20 35.80 -27.13
N ALA A 414 -8.28 35.12 -26.73
CA ALA A 414 -9.56 35.76 -26.45
C ALA A 414 -9.48 36.73 -25.27
N VAL A 415 -8.83 36.31 -24.18
CA VAL A 415 -8.57 37.10 -22.98
C VAL A 415 -7.68 38.32 -23.30
N LYS A 416 -6.60 38.12 -24.06
CA LYS A 416 -5.74 39.24 -24.51
C LYS A 416 -6.49 40.23 -25.40
N ALA A 417 -7.43 39.75 -26.22
CA ALA A 417 -8.23 40.60 -27.11
C ALA A 417 -9.33 41.40 -26.38
N LEU A 418 -9.74 40.99 -25.17
CA LEU A 418 -10.69 41.73 -24.36
C LEU A 418 -10.03 42.91 -23.62
N GLY A 419 -8.75 42.79 -23.28
CA GLY A 419 -7.93 43.89 -22.75
C GLY A 419 -8.59 44.58 -21.55
N ASP A 420 -8.83 45.88 -21.69
CA ASP A 420 -9.40 46.76 -20.65
C ASP A 420 -10.88 46.50 -20.32
N GLN A 421 -11.53 45.53 -20.97
CA GLN A 421 -12.91 45.13 -20.63
C GLN A 421 -12.97 44.13 -19.47
N ILE A 422 -11.82 43.63 -19.00
CA ILE A 422 -11.71 42.62 -17.95
C ILE A 422 -10.62 42.99 -16.94
N LEU A 423 -10.78 42.59 -15.68
CA LEU A 423 -9.79 42.79 -14.61
C LEU A 423 -9.23 41.44 -14.15
N PHE A 424 -7.95 41.44 -13.75
CA PHE A 424 -7.28 40.26 -13.19
C PHE A 424 -6.95 40.46 -11.72
N VAL A 425 -7.30 39.48 -10.91
CA VAL A 425 -6.86 39.40 -9.51
C VAL A 425 -6.08 38.11 -9.31
N ASN A 426 -4.85 38.24 -8.77
CA ASN A 426 -4.03 37.10 -8.40
C ASN A 426 -4.33 36.72 -6.95
N ARG A 427 -4.67 35.46 -6.71
CA ARG A 427 -4.82 34.90 -5.37
C ARG A 427 -3.45 34.51 -4.77
N PRO A 428 -3.32 34.41 -3.44
CA PRO A 428 -2.10 33.94 -2.77
C PRO A 428 -1.63 32.54 -3.20
N ASP A 429 -2.56 31.69 -3.66
CA ASP A 429 -2.31 30.34 -4.19
C ASP A 429 -1.82 30.34 -5.66
N LYS A 430 -1.44 31.50 -6.22
CA LYS A 430 -1.04 31.74 -7.62
C LYS A 430 -2.15 31.53 -8.66
N LYS A 431 -3.40 31.30 -8.25
CA LYS A 431 -4.54 31.23 -9.19
C LYS A 431 -4.97 32.63 -9.64
N LYS A 432 -5.49 32.73 -10.86
CA LYS A 432 -5.98 33.98 -11.46
C LYS A 432 -7.49 33.99 -11.53
N ILE A 433 -8.12 35.10 -11.13
CA ILE A 433 -9.56 35.33 -11.26
C ILE A 433 -9.79 36.47 -12.25
N LEU A 434 -10.76 36.30 -13.16
CA LEU A 434 -11.24 37.31 -14.09
C LEU A 434 -12.52 37.96 -13.57
N PHE A 435 -12.58 39.28 -13.68
CA PHE A 435 -13.78 40.08 -13.42
C PHE A 435 -14.15 40.88 -14.67
N PHE A 436 -15.42 41.28 -14.77
CA PHE A 436 -15.84 42.29 -15.72
C PHE A 436 -15.30 43.66 -15.26
N ASN A 437 -14.76 44.46 -16.19
CA ASN A 437 -14.35 45.82 -15.87
C ASN A 437 -15.51 46.79 -16.14
N ASP A 438 -16.37 46.99 -15.13
CA ASP A 438 -17.41 48.02 -15.23
C ASP A 438 -16.80 49.42 -15.11
N LYS A 439 -16.77 50.14 -16.22
CA LYS A 439 -16.27 51.53 -16.28
C LYS A 439 -17.17 52.50 -15.52
N SER A 440 -18.41 52.14 -15.24
CA SER A 440 -19.31 52.96 -14.42
C SER A 440 -18.89 52.99 -12.94
N CYS A 441 -18.16 51.97 -12.49
CA CYS A 441 -17.61 51.85 -11.15
C CYS A 441 -16.22 52.49 -11.00
N GLN A 442 -15.78 53.30 -11.97
CA GLN A 442 -14.46 53.95 -11.95
C GLN A 442 -14.56 55.33 -11.26
N PHE A 443 -14.56 55.34 -9.93
CA PHE A 443 -14.55 56.57 -9.13
C PHE A 443 -13.17 56.82 -8.49
N SER A 444 -12.76 58.08 -8.43
CA SER A 444 -11.55 58.48 -7.70
C SER A 444 -11.81 58.39 -6.21
N VAL A 445 -11.14 57.44 -5.55
CA VAL A 445 -11.18 57.30 -4.09
C VAL A 445 -10.12 58.22 -3.49
N ASP A 446 -10.55 59.11 -2.61
CA ASP A 446 -9.67 60.04 -1.88
C ASP A 446 -8.52 59.31 -1.17
N GLU A 447 -7.32 59.89 -1.18
CA GLU A 447 -6.11 59.26 -0.64
C GLU A 447 -6.22 59.01 0.86
N GLU A 448 -6.94 59.88 1.59
CA GLU A 448 -7.19 59.71 3.01
C GLU A 448 -8.10 58.52 3.29
N PHE A 449 -9.15 58.33 2.47
CA PHE A 449 -10.01 57.15 2.52
C PHE A 449 -9.24 55.87 2.16
N GLN A 450 -8.35 55.90 1.16
CA GLN A 450 -7.52 54.75 0.83
C GLN A 450 -6.57 54.36 1.97
N LYS A 451 -6.01 55.35 2.70
CA LYS A 451 -5.19 55.11 3.90
C LYS A 451 -6.01 54.48 5.01
N LEU A 452 -7.21 55.02 5.28
CA LEU A 452 -8.14 54.46 6.26
C LEU A 452 -8.53 53.02 5.90
N TRP A 453 -8.94 52.76 4.66
CA TRP A 453 -9.32 51.43 4.19
C TRP A 453 -8.17 50.41 4.29
N ARG A 454 -6.94 50.80 3.94
CA ARG A 454 -5.76 49.93 4.08
C ARG A 454 -5.29 49.76 5.53
N SER A 455 -5.62 50.71 6.42
CA SER A 455 -5.33 50.61 7.86
C SER A 455 -6.31 49.71 8.61
N VAL A 456 -7.50 49.49 8.05
CA VAL A 456 -8.43 48.47 8.53
C VAL A 456 -7.92 47.11 8.09
N THR A 457 -7.35 46.36 9.02
CA THR A 457 -7.04 44.95 8.82
C THR A 457 -8.35 44.19 8.62
N VAL A 458 -8.69 43.85 7.38
CA VAL A 458 -9.67 42.79 7.12
C VAL A 458 -9.00 41.52 7.59
N ASP A 459 -9.39 41.01 8.75
CA ASP A 459 -8.94 39.71 9.22
C ASP A 459 -9.22 38.70 8.12
N SER A 460 -8.17 38.17 7.49
CA SER A 460 -8.28 36.85 6.87
C SER A 460 -8.87 35.96 7.95
N MET A 461 -10.07 35.43 7.72
CA MET A 461 -10.72 34.46 8.60
C MET A 461 -9.85 33.20 8.65
N ASP A 462 -8.79 33.24 9.46
CA ASP A 462 -8.11 32.07 9.98
C ASP A 462 -9.13 31.30 10.81
N GLU A 463 -9.25 29.99 10.56
CA GLU A 463 -10.15 29.10 11.31
C GLU A 463 -9.89 29.21 12.83
N GLU A 464 -8.65 29.47 13.24
CA GLU A 464 -8.27 29.71 14.64
C GLU A 464 -8.90 30.98 15.24
N LYS A 465 -9.06 32.06 14.45
CA LYS A 465 -9.71 33.30 14.89
C LYS A 465 -11.22 33.18 14.97
N ILE A 466 -11.83 32.38 14.09
CA ILE A 466 -13.27 32.04 14.18
C ILE A 466 -13.53 31.29 15.49
N GLU A 467 -12.65 30.36 15.85
CA GLU A 467 -12.75 29.58 17.09
C GLU A 467 -12.58 30.46 18.34
N GLU A 468 -11.69 31.46 18.29
CA GLU A 468 -11.51 32.46 19.35
C GLU A 468 -12.72 33.40 19.49
N TYR A 469 -13.28 33.87 18.36
CA TYR A 469 -14.48 34.70 18.33
C TYR A 469 -15.72 33.95 18.85
N LEU A 470 -15.92 32.71 18.41
CA LEU A 470 -17.02 31.84 18.87
C LEU A 470 -16.89 31.55 20.37
N LYS A 471 -15.68 31.29 20.88
CA LYS A 471 -15.42 31.15 22.32
C LYS A 471 -15.74 32.43 23.11
N ARG A 472 -15.38 33.60 22.61
CA ARG A 472 -15.72 34.89 23.27
C ARG A 472 -17.23 35.14 23.32
N GLN A 473 -17.99 34.61 22.36
CA GLN A 473 -19.45 34.71 22.32
C GLN A 473 -20.17 33.54 23.04
N GLY A 474 -19.42 32.67 23.73
CA GLY A 474 -19.99 31.56 24.50
C GLY A 474 -20.48 30.38 23.66
N ILE A 475 -20.12 30.33 22.37
CA ILE A 475 -20.46 29.26 21.44
C ILE A 475 -19.23 28.36 21.29
N SER A 476 -19.25 27.17 21.91
CA SER A 476 -18.21 26.16 21.65
C SER A 476 -18.56 25.39 20.37
N SER A 477 -17.65 25.33 19.40
CA SER A 477 -17.71 24.27 18.39
C SER A 477 -17.63 22.93 19.12
N MET A 478 -18.43 21.95 18.69
CA MET A 478 -18.41 20.60 19.26
C MET A 478 -17.02 20.00 19.07
N GLN A 479 -16.33 19.73 20.18
CA GLN A 479 -15.09 18.96 20.16
C GLN A 479 -15.41 17.51 19.83
N GLU A 480 -14.87 17.04 18.71
CA GLU A 480 -14.68 15.62 18.45
C GLU A 480 -13.87 15.03 19.61
N SER A 481 -14.48 14.13 20.37
CA SER A 481 -13.87 13.47 21.53
C SER A 481 -12.94 12.35 21.04
N GLY A 482 -11.79 12.75 20.48
CA GLY A 482 -10.67 11.87 20.16
C GLY A 482 -9.46 12.13 21.09
N PRO A 483 -8.67 11.11 21.45
CA PRO A 483 -7.56 11.27 22.38
C PRO A 483 -6.45 12.18 21.80
N LYS A 484 -6.08 13.21 22.56
CA LYS A 484 -5.03 14.19 22.23
C LYS A 484 -3.69 13.52 21.91
N LYS A 485 -3.07 13.90 20.79
CA LYS A 485 -1.64 13.67 20.54
C LYS A 485 -0.81 14.54 21.50
N VAL A 486 0.04 13.90 22.30
CA VAL A 486 1.05 14.59 23.12
C VAL A 486 2.15 15.13 22.19
N ALA A 487 2.40 16.44 22.25
CA ALA A 487 3.45 17.11 21.47
C ALA A 487 4.86 16.75 21.97
N PRO A 488 5.88 16.72 21.10
CA PRO A 488 7.26 16.47 21.51
C PRO A 488 7.84 17.65 22.29
N ILE A 489 8.47 17.37 23.43
CA ILE A 489 9.16 18.37 24.25
C ILE A 489 10.35 18.93 23.47
N GLN A 490 10.31 20.24 23.17
CA GLN A 490 11.41 20.97 22.54
C GLN A 490 12.61 21.09 23.50
N ARG A 491 13.79 20.69 23.03
CA ARG A 491 15.07 20.93 23.73
C ARG A 491 15.34 22.45 23.79
N ARG A 492 15.42 23.00 25.00
CA ARG A 492 15.87 24.39 25.25
C ARG A 492 17.35 24.57 24.86
N LYS A 493 17.64 25.68 24.17
CA LYS A 493 18.98 26.17 23.81
C LYS A 493 19.85 26.40 25.06
N LYS A 494 21.12 25.99 25.01
CA LYS A 494 22.15 26.33 26.01
C LYS A 494 22.56 27.81 25.87
N PRO A 495 22.65 28.60 26.96
CA PRO A 495 23.44 29.82 26.99
C PRO A 495 24.89 29.53 27.39
N ALA A 496 25.79 30.43 26.97
CA ALA A 496 27.23 30.36 27.16
C ALA A 496 27.68 30.50 28.63
N SER A 497 28.89 30.00 28.88
CA SER A 497 29.58 29.80 30.17
C SER A 497 29.76 31.04 31.05
N GLN A 498 29.57 30.89 32.38
CA GLN A 498 30.40 31.56 33.40
C GLN A 498 30.40 30.85 34.78
N LYS A 499 31.62 30.50 35.21
CA LYS A 499 32.23 30.25 36.54
C LYS A 499 31.52 29.48 37.67
N LYS A 500 32.27 28.47 38.17
CA LYS A 500 32.04 27.59 39.33
C LYS A 500 31.91 28.34 40.67
N ARG A 501 30.94 27.93 41.50
CA ARG A 501 30.93 28.12 42.96
C ARG A 501 31.00 26.75 43.65
N ARG A 502 32.00 26.57 44.52
CA ARG A 502 32.17 25.41 45.41
C ARG A 502 31.20 25.51 46.58
N PHE A 503 30.53 24.41 46.92
CA PHE A 503 29.94 24.19 48.25
C PHE A 503 30.78 23.15 49.01
N LYS A 504 31.00 23.41 50.31
CA LYS A 504 31.70 22.50 51.23
C LYS A 504 30.78 21.31 51.56
N THR A 505 31.24 20.09 51.33
CA THR A 505 30.65 18.88 51.89
C THR A 505 31.41 18.49 53.15
N HIS A 506 30.73 18.56 54.30
CA HIS A 506 31.17 17.92 55.54
C HIS A 506 31.11 16.39 55.35
N ASN A 507 32.05 15.68 55.99
CA ASN A 507 32.17 14.21 56.12
C ASN A 507 33.42 13.59 55.42
N GLU A 508 34.62 14.07 55.78
CA GLU A 508 35.91 13.45 55.39
C GLU A 508 36.19 12.09 56.06
N HIS A 509 35.40 11.66 57.05
CA HIS A 509 35.66 10.45 57.84
C HIS A 509 35.10 9.15 57.23
N LEU A 510 34.47 9.20 56.05
CA LEU A 510 33.90 8.01 55.37
C LEU A 510 34.52 7.72 53.99
N ALA A 511 35.57 8.45 53.59
CA ALA A 511 36.19 8.33 52.27
C ALA A 511 36.84 6.95 52.00
N GLY A 512 37.09 6.13 53.03
CA GLY A 512 37.74 4.82 52.90
C GLY A 512 36.82 3.59 52.95
N VAL A 513 35.51 3.75 53.18
CA VAL A 513 34.59 2.61 53.42
C VAL A 513 33.69 2.31 52.20
N LEU A 514 33.56 3.23 51.25
CA LEU A 514 32.68 3.07 50.09
C LEU A 514 33.48 2.79 48.82
N LYS A 515 33.43 1.55 48.34
CA LYS A 515 33.84 1.19 46.98
C LYS A 515 32.68 1.47 46.01
N ASP A 516 32.93 2.32 45.04
CA ASP A 516 32.07 2.55 43.89
C ASP A 516 32.38 1.49 42.81
N TYR A 517 31.36 0.76 42.35
CA TYR A 517 31.45 -0.32 41.36
C TYR A 517 30.74 0.04 40.05
N SER A 518 30.60 1.33 39.74
CA SER A 518 29.90 1.79 38.54
C SER A 518 30.66 1.59 37.22
N ASP A 519 31.95 1.25 37.25
CA ASP A 519 32.79 1.12 36.03
C ASP A 519 33.52 -0.24 35.89
N VAL A 520 32.80 -1.37 36.02
CA VAL A 520 33.33 -2.68 35.59
C VAL A 520 32.32 -3.39 34.67
N ALA A 521 32.63 -3.43 33.37
CA ALA A 521 31.93 -4.28 32.40
C ALA A 521 32.28 -5.76 32.63
N PRO A 522 31.32 -6.69 32.53
CA PRO A 522 31.65 -8.11 32.37
C PRO A 522 31.77 -8.47 30.88
N GLY A 523 32.99 -8.76 30.43
CA GLY A 523 33.20 -9.93 29.56
C GLY A 523 32.97 -11.20 30.39
N LYS A 524 32.57 -12.34 29.84
CA LYS A 524 32.71 -12.88 28.49
C LYS A 524 31.38 -13.45 27.99
#